data_AF-A0A6I5RB53-F1
#
_entry.id   AF-A0A6I5RB53-F1
#
_cell.length_a   1.000
_cell.length_b   1.000
_cell.length_c   1.000
_cell.angle_alpha   90.00
_cell.angle_beta   90.00
_cell.angle_gamma   90.00
#
_symmetry.space_group_name_H-M   'P 1'
#
loop_
_entity.id
_entity.type
_entity.pdbx_description
1 polymer ?
#
loop_
_entity_poly.entity_id
_entity_poly.type
_entity_poly.pdbx_seq_one_letter_code
_entity_poly.pdbx_strand_id
1 'polypeptide(L)'
;MQSRQEQRDSLEKFIVDNPDLEALKAQISRFNIFEAIGMVRQEIKHSNFLQFLLNPAEKHQLGDLFLKKLLIEVLRDAEDTPLDGLDIAVASFTDADVRREWRYIDLLIHSPSNNFVCVIENKVDSTEGYNQLQTYQAVIDREFPHCQKLFIYLTKVGDPASLNNWLSLSHGTIADILDQICQERQGSLSPDVAISLRHYVDLIQRHLMSESDIAELCHKIYKQHRQAIALIYEHRPDMRSDIEAYLSQLIQEFSESSNLELDSIHGRWLRFVPKEWDDLAFQKTCDRWSPSKRLLMFEFWNDPQSLELHLVIGPGDA
;
A
#
# COMPACT_ATOMS: atom_id res chain seq x y z
N MET A 1 31.20 -16.43 -21.36
CA MET A 1 30.06 -16.05 -22.21
C MET A 1 29.26 -17.32 -22.46
N GLN A 2 28.03 -17.42 -21.95
CA GLN A 2 27.15 -18.54 -22.27
C GLN A 2 26.77 -18.51 -23.76
N SER A 3 26.50 -19.68 -24.34
CA SER A 3 26.15 -19.73 -25.76
C SER A 3 24.73 -19.20 -25.97
N ARG A 4 24.47 -18.58 -27.13
CA ARG A 4 23.14 -18.07 -27.51
C ARG A 4 22.05 -19.15 -27.46
N GLN A 5 22.45 -20.41 -27.67
CA GLN A 5 21.58 -21.57 -27.55
C GLN A 5 21.18 -21.84 -26.09
N GLU A 6 22.14 -21.78 -25.15
CA GLU A 6 21.87 -22.00 -23.71
C GLU A 6 20.93 -20.93 -23.13
N GLN A 7 21.06 -19.68 -23.58
CA GLN A 7 20.15 -18.59 -23.20
C GLN A 7 18.72 -18.86 -23.71
N ARG A 8 18.59 -19.32 -24.96
CA ARG A 8 17.31 -19.65 -25.58
C ARG A 8 16.64 -20.84 -24.89
N ASP A 9 17.40 -21.91 -24.65
CA ASP A 9 16.90 -23.12 -23.98
C ASP A 9 16.42 -22.80 -22.55
N SER A 10 17.12 -21.90 -21.84
CA SER A 10 16.72 -21.43 -20.52
C SER A 10 15.39 -20.66 -20.54
N LEU A 11 15.19 -19.79 -21.54
CA LEU A 11 13.94 -19.04 -21.74
C LEU A 11 12.79 -19.94 -22.17
N GLU A 12 13.04 -20.88 -23.08
CA GLU A 12 12.04 -21.83 -23.58
C GLU A 12 11.51 -22.70 -22.45
N LYS A 13 12.41 -23.25 -21.62
CA LYS A 13 12.03 -24.01 -20.41
C LYS A 13 11.26 -23.17 -19.39
N PHE A 14 11.53 -21.87 -19.30
CA PHE A 14 10.78 -20.97 -18.43
C PHE A 14 9.37 -20.69 -18.93
N ILE A 15 9.15 -20.59 -20.25
CA ILE A 15 7.89 -20.14 -20.85
C ILE A 15 6.95 -21.28 -21.25
N VAL A 16 7.48 -22.38 -21.81
CA VAL A 16 6.67 -23.39 -22.51
C VAL A 16 6.18 -24.51 -21.58
N ASP A 17 7.02 -24.94 -20.62
CA ASP A 17 6.75 -26.13 -19.77
C ASP A 17 6.84 -25.81 -18.27
N ASN A 18 6.35 -24.66 -17.85
CA ASN A 18 6.41 -24.24 -16.45
C ASN A 18 5.01 -24.24 -15.80
N PRO A 19 4.56 -25.37 -15.22
CA PRO A 19 3.25 -25.45 -14.57
C PRO A 19 3.12 -24.49 -13.38
N ASP A 20 4.24 -24.18 -12.71
CA ASP A 20 4.25 -23.21 -11.62
C ASP A 20 4.01 -21.80 -12.17
N LEU A 21 4.60 -21.44 -13.32
CA LEU A 21 4.34 -20.16 -14.00
C LEU A 21 2.90 -20.04 -14.49
N GLU A 22 2.30 -21.13 -15.02
CA GLU A 22 0.90 -21.13 -15.42
C GLU A 22 -0.05 -21.02 -14.22
N ALA A 23 0.25 -21.71 -13.11
CA ALA A 23 -0.49 -21.54 -11.86
C ALA A 23 -0.39 -20.10 -11.32
N LEU A 24 0.79 -19.49 -11.39
CA LEU A 24 1.02 -18.11 -10.98
C LEU A 24 0.24 -17.14 -11.87
N LYS A 25 0.29 -17.32 -13.19
CA LYS A 25 -0.52 -16.53 -14.14
C LYS A 25 -2.01 -16.67 -13.84
N ALA A 26 -2.51 -17.87 -13.57
CA ALA A 26 -3.91 -18.09 -13.24
C ALA A 26 -4.32 -17.39 -11.93
N GLN A 27 -3.42 -17.31 -10.94
CA GLN A 27 -3.65 -16.58 -9.70
C GLN A 27 -3.61 -15.05 -9.91
N ILE A 28 -2.63 -14.52 -10.64
CA ILE A 28 -2.48 -13.07 -10.87
C ILE A 28 -3.53 -12.52 -11.85
N SER A 29 -3.95 -13.29 -12.86
CA SER A 29 -4.87 -12.84 -13.91
C SER A 29 -6.34 -12.87 -13.51
N ARG A 30 -6.67 -13.40 -12.31
CA ARG A 30 -8.03 -13.39 -11.79
C ARG A 30 -8.46 -11.96 -11.51
N PHE A 31 -9.53 -11.55 -12.18
CA PHE A 31 -10.17 -10.25 -11.97
C PHE A 31 -10.46 -10.01 -10.48
N ASN A 32 -10.12 -8.82 -10.00
CA ASN A 32 -10.44 -8.35 -8.67
C ASN A 32 -10.96 -6.90 -8.75
N ILE A 33 -12.14 -6.66 -8.20
CA ILE A 33 -12.78 -5.33 -8.27
C ILE A 33 -12.00 -4.27 -7.48
N PHE A 34 -11.36 -4.65 -6.38
CA PHE A 34 -10.61 -3.72 -5.53
C PHE A 34 -9.28 -3.32 -6.17
N GLU A 35 -8.63 -4.23 -6.90
CA GLU A 35 -7.50 -3.90 -7.77
C GLU A 35 -7.94 -2.91 -8.86
N ALA A 36 -9.06 -3.18 -9.53
CA ALA A 36 -9.58 -2.35 -10.62
C ALA A 36 -9.89 -0.90 -10.19
N ILE A 37 -10.33 -0.68 -8.95
CA ILE A 37 -10.57 0.68 -8.40
C ILE A 37 -9.34 1.27 -7.68
N GLY A 38 -8.18 0.62 -7.76
CA GLY A 38 -6.92 1.09 -7.18
C GLY A 38 -6.95 1.15 -5.65
N MET A 39 -7.41 0.09 -4.98
CA MET A 39 -7.46 -0.01 -3.52
C MET A 39 -6.19 -0.59 -2.89
N VAL A 40 -5.39 -1.36 -3.66
CA VAL A 40 -4.28 -2.20 -3.20
C VAL A 40 -3.41 -1.63 -2.07
N ARG A 41 -3.02 -0.35 -2.17
CA ARG A 41 -2.10 0.32 -1.24
C ARG A 41 -2.73 1.50 -0.49
N GLN A 42 -4.05 1.67 -0.61
CA GLN A 42 -4.74 2.88 -0.16
C GLN A 42 -5.40 2.66 1.20
N GLU A 43 -4.69 3.03 2.27
CA GLU A 43 -5.14 2.88 3.67
C GLU A 43 -6.59 3.36 3.88
N ILE A 44 -6.93 4.55 3.37
CA ILE A 44 -8.29 5.11 3.44
C ILE A 44 -9.33 4.18 2.81
N LYS A 45 -9.05 3.62 1.63
CA LYS A 45 -9.98 2.70 0.95
C LYS A 45 -10.13 1.39 1.72
N HIS A 46 -9.05 0.85 2.29
CA HIS A 46 -9.12 -0.30 3.20
C HIS A 46 -10.01 0.00 4.41
N SER A 47 -9.81 1.16 5.05
CA SER A 47 -10.65 1.58 6.18
C SER A 47 -12.13 1.76 5.77
N ASN A 48 -12.42 2.23 4.55
CA ASN A 48 -13.80 2.30 4.03
C ASN A 48 -14.47 0.92 4.03
N PHE A 49 -13.79 -0.07 3.46
CA PHE A 49 -14.38 -1.39 3.33
C PHE A 49 -14.45 -2.11 4.68
N LEU A 50 -13.45 -1.94 5.55
CA LEU A 50 -13.50 -2.44 6.92
C LEU A 50 -14.65 -1.81 7.71
N GLN A 51 -14.86 -0.49 7.63
CA GLN A 51 -16.01 0.15 8.27
C GLN A 51 -17.32 -0.45 7.80
N PHE A 52 -17.47 -0.67 6.48
CA PHE A 52 -18.65 -1.32 5.92
C PHE A 52 -18.88 -2.71 6.51
N LEU A 53 -17.84 -3.53 6.67
CA LEU A 53 -17.96 -4.88 7.23
C LEU A 53 -18.18 -4.91 8.75
N LEU A 54 -17.61 -3.94 9.46
CA LEU A 54 -17.70 -3.83 10.93
C LEU A 54 -19.04 -3.25 11.39
N ASN A 55 -19.74 -2.51 10.54
CA ASN A 55 -20.95 -1.80 10.90
C ASN A 55 -22.20 -2.68 10.74
N PRO A 56 -22.84 -3.15 11.82
CA PRO A 56 -23.99 -4.05 11.74
C PRO A 56 -25.22 -3.43 11.04
N ALA A 57 -25.29 -2.10 10.90
CA ALA A 57 -26.36 -1.40 10.19
C ALA A 57 -26.17 -1.38 8.66
N GLU A 58 -24.99 -1.76 8.16
CA GLU A 58 -24.69 -1.78 6.74
C GLU A 58 -25.23 -3.02 6.02
N LYS A 59 -25.35 -2.92 4.69
CA LYS A 59 -26.04 -3.94 3.86
C LYS A 59 -25.12 -5.09 3.42
N HIS A 60 -24.32 -5.64 4.33
CA HIS A 60 -23.42 -6.77 4.07
C HIS A 60 -23.95 -8.13 4.57
N GLN A 61 -25.14 -8.19 5.18
CA GLN A 61 -25.80 -9.43 5.65
C GLN A 61 -25.07 -10.21 6.75
N LEU A 62 -24.00 -9.65 7.34
CA LEU A 62 -23.28 -10.29 8.44
C LEU A 62 -23.79 -9.86 9.82
N GLY A 63 -24.56 -8.77 9.91
CA GLY A 63 -24.92 -8.17 11.19
C GLY A 63 -23.66 -7.82 11.98
N ASP A 64 -23.60 -8.18 13.26
CA ASP A 64 -22.42 -7.98 14.10
C ASP A 64 -21.39 -9.13 14.05
N LEU A 65 -21.57 -10.12 13.18
CA LEU A 65 -20.75 -11.34 13.15
C LEU A 65 -19.27 -11.06 12.88
N PHE A 66 -18.97 -10.21 11.90
CA PHE A 66 -17.57 -9.88 11.56
C PHE A 66 -16.89 -9.13 12.70
N LEU A 67 -17.57 -8.13 13.27
CA LEU A 67 -17.09 -7.39 14.43
C LEU A 67 -16.80 -8.32 15.62
N LYS A 68 -17.73 -9.22 15.97
CA LYS A 68 -17.54 -10.19 17.05
C LYS A 68 -16.33 -11.09 16.83
N LYS A 69 -16.22 -11.70 15.64
CA LYS A 69 -15.09 -12.58 15.33
C LYS A 69 -13.77 -11.83 15.40
N LEU A 70 -13.71 -10.58 14.89
CA LEU A 70 -12.53 -9.74 14.99
C LEU A 70 -12.14 -9.43 16.43
N LEU A 71 -13.10 -9.03 17.27
CA LEU A 71 -12.83 -8.74 18.68
C LEU A 71 -12.35 -9.98 19.45
N ILE A 72 -12.98 -11.14 19.23
CA ILE A 72 -12.55 -12.41 19.84
C ILE A 72 -11.13 -12.79 19.39
N GLU A 73 -10.82 -12.63 18.10
CA GLU A 73 -9.51 -12.98 17.56
C GLU A 73 -8.40 -12.11 18.14
N VAL A 74 -8.62 -10.80 18.20
CA VAL A 74 -7.66 -9.82 18.74
C VAL A 74 -7.37 -10.08 20.22
N LEU A 75 -8.35 -10.55 20.98
CA LEU A 75 -8.24 -10.75 22.42
C LEU A 75 -7.74 -12.15 22.80
N ARG A 76 -7.58 -13.07 21.84
CA ARG A 76 -7.25 -14.48 22.12
C ARG A 76 -5.95 -14.64 22.92
N ASP A 77 -4.92 -13.87 22.56
CA ASP A 77 -3.57 -13.96 23.12
C ASP A 77 -3.19 -12.74 23.97
N ALA A 78 -4.15 -11.84 24.23
CA ALA A 78 -3.90 -10.63 25.00
C ALA A 78 -3.95 -10.91 26.51
N GLU A 79 -2.93 -10.45 27.23
CA GLU A 79 -2.93 -10.44 28.70
C GLU A 79 -3.70 -9.20 29.20
N ASP A 80 -4.51 -9.36 30.25
CA ASP A 80 -5.35 -8.29 30.83
C ASP A 80 -6.29 -7.59 29.82
N THR A 81 -7.23 -8.37 29.26
CA THR A 81 -8.21 -7.84 28.30
C THR A 81 -9.32 -7.04 28.98
N PRO A 82 -9.85 -6.00 28.32
CA PRO A 82 -11.00 -5.25 28.83
C PRO A 82 -12.25 -6.13 28.89
N LEU A 83 -12.39 -7.06 27.93
CA LEU A 83 -13.53 -7.95 27.77
C LEU A 83 -13.05 -9.41 27.63
N ASP A 84 -13.84 -10.35 28.14
CA ASP A 84 -13.63 -11.77 27.90
C ASP A 84 -14.22 -12.21 26.55
N GLY A 85 -13.59 -13.19 25.90
CA GLY A 85 -14.05 -13.69 24.60
C GLY A 85 -15.44 -14.31 24.65
N LEU A 86 -15.83 -14.93 25.79
CA LEU A 86 -17.17 -15.46 25.98
C LEU A 86 -18.19 -14.34 26.10
N ASP A 87 -17.87 -13.27 26.83
CA ASP A 87 -18.74 -12.11 26.98
C ASP A 87 -19.05 -11.47 25.62
N ILE A 88 -18.04 -11.32 24.76
CA ILE A 88 -18.21 -10.80 23.40
C ILE A 88 -19.09 -11.72 22.54
N ALA A 89 -18.90 -13.04 22.64
CA ALA A 89 -19.68 -13.99 21.86
C ALA A 89 -21.18 -13.90 22.17
N VAL A 90 -21.53 -13.71 23.45
CA VAL A 90 -22.91 -13.63 23.95
C VAL A 90 -23.52 -12.23 23.83
N ALA A 91 -22.73 -11.17 24.00
CA ALA A 91 -23.18 -9.78 23.90
C ALA A 91 -23.76 -9.46 22.53
N SER A 92 -24.67 -8.48 22.43
CA SER A 92 -25.14 -7.99 21.13
C SER A 92 -24.37 -6.73 20.75
N PHE A 93 -23.79 -6.69 19.55
CA PHE A 93 -23.14 -5.48 19.02
C PHE A 93 -23.96 -4.83 17.91
N THR A 94 -25.24 -5.19 17.76
CA THR A 94 -26.14 -4.63 16.75
C THR A 94 -26.33 -3.11 16.82
N ASP A 95 -26.02 -2.50 17.97
CA ASP A 95 -26.08 -1.04 18.18
C ASP A 95 -24.75 -0.33 17.92
N ALA A 96 -23.72 -1.06 17.47
CA ALA A 96 -22.39 -0.50 17.24
C ALA A 96 -22.42 0.57 16.14
N ASP A 97 -21.93 1.75 16.49
CA ASP A 97 -21.71 2.86 15.57
C ASP A 97 -20.25 2.87 15.12
N VAL A 98 -20.02 2.66 13.82
CA VAL A 98 -18.67 2.57 13.24
C VAL A 98 -18.41 3.77 12.34
N ARG A 99 -17.43 4.58 12.76
CA ARG A 99 -17.08 5.85 12.12
C ARG A 99 -15.65 5.80 11.61
N ARG A 100 -15.40 6.49 10.51
CA ARG A 100 -14.05 6.71 9.98
C ARG A 100 -13.62 8.15 10.15
N GLU A 101 -12.31 8.34 10.24
CA GLU A 101 -11.64 9.64 10.28
C GLU A 101 -12.20 10.57 11.38
N TRP A 102 -12.86 9.99 12.40
CA TRP A 102 -13.44 10.75 13.48
C TRP A 102 -12.30 11.25 14.37
N ARG A 103 -12.10 12.58 14.38
CA ARG A 103 -10.94 13.20 15.03
C ARG A 103 -9.62 12.56 14.55
N TYR A 104 -9.52 12.27 13.25
CA TYR A 104 -8.37 11.65 12.58
C TYR A 104 -8.13 10.17 12.88
N ILE A 105 -8.95 9.54 13.72
CA ILE A 105 -8.86 8.10 13.96
C ILE A 105 -9.40 7.35 12.74
N ASP A 106 -8.62 6.42 12.18
CA ASP A 106 -8.99 5.67 10.97
C ASP A 106 -10.34 4.95 11.12
N LEU A 107 -10.53 4.23 12.22
CA LEU A 107 -11.75 3.52 12.57
C LEU A 107 -12.05 3.62 14.07
N LEU A 108 -13.26 4.08 14.38
CA LEU A 108 -13.83 4.10 15.72
C LEU A 108 -15.09 3.23 15.73
N ILE A 109 -15.17 2.27 16.63
CA ILE A 109 -16.35 1.44 16.89
C ILE A 109 -16.83 1.78 18.30
N HIS A 110 -18.06 2.23 18.44
CA HIS A 110 -18.67 2.51 19.75
C HIS A 110 -19.96 1.72 19.92
N SER A 111 -20.04 0.89 20.95
CA SER A 111 -21.26 0.17 21.33
C SER A 111 -21.76 0.69 22.68
N PRO A 112 -22.80 1.54 22.69
CA PRO A 112 -23.37 2.09 23.93
C PRO A 112 -23.89 1.00 24.88
N SER A 113 -24.57 -0.02 24.36
CA SER A 113 -25.16 -1.08 25.19
C SER A 113 -24.12 -1.88 25.97
N ASN A 114 -22.92 -2.02 25.41
CA ASN A 114 -21.80 -2.72 26.04
C ASN A 114 -20.84 -1.77 26.80
N ASN A 115 -21.13 -0.46 26.85
CA ASN A 115 -20.20 0.57 27.34
C ASN A 115 -18.78 0.37 26.78
N PHE A 116 -18.68 0.16 25.47
CA PHE A 116 -17.44 -0.27 24.84
C PHE A 116 -17.04 0.65 23.69
N VAL A 117 -15.75 0.95 23.59
CA VAL A 117 -15.15 1.65 22.47
C VAL A 117 -13.90 0.91 21.99
N CYS A 118 -13.83 0.69 20.68
CA CYS A 118 -12.66 0.13 20.01
C CYS A 118 -12.14 1.11 18.98
N VAL A 119 -10.83 1.29 18.96
CA VAL A 119 -10.11 2.09 17.98
C VAL A 119 -9.24 1.17 17.15
N ILE A 120 -9.26 1.35 15.84
CA ILE A 120 -8.33 0.68 14.93
C ILE A 120 -7.58 1.75 14.14
N GLU A 121 -6.26 1.74 14.24
CA GLU A 121 -5.37 2.46 13.33
C GLU A 121 -4.90 1.47 12.26
N ASN A 122 -5.07 1.80 10.99
CA ASN A 122 -4.85 0.89 9.87
C ASN A 122 -3.68 1.36 9.00
N LYS A 123 -2.60 0.59 8.99
CA LYS A 123 -1.39 0.84 8.20
C LYS A 123 -1.18 -0.22 7.13
N VAL A 124 -0.90 0.22 5.91
CA VAL A 124 -0.61 -0.67 4.78
C VAL A 124 0.84 -0.50 4.36
N ASP A 125 1.23 0.68 3.89
CA ASP A 125 2.60 0.94 3.43
C ASP A 125 3.39 1.83 4.40
N SER A 126 2.70 2.54 5.29
CA SER A 126 3.31 3.48 6.21
C SER A 126 3.54 2.87 7.59
N THR A 127 4.48 3.45 8.33
CA THR A 127 4.67 3.15 9.75
C THR A 127 3.85 4.11 10.60
N GLU A 128 3.80 3.86 11.91
CA GLU A 128 3.13 4.73 12.87
C GLU A 128 3.59 6.20 12.73
N GLY A 129 2.64 7.14 12.72
CA GLY A 129 2.95 8.57 12.77
C GLY A 129 3.49 8.98 14.14
N TYR A 130 4.34 10.02 14.17
CA TYR A 130 4.91 10.52 15.42
C TYR A 130 3.83 10.90 16.44
N ASN A 131 3.84 10.27 17.63
CA ASN A 131 2.89 10.43 18.73
C ASN A 131 1.40 10.21 18.36
N GLN A 132 1.14 9.53 17.24
CA GLN A 132 -0.21 9.36 16.72
C GLN A 132 -1.09 8.55 17.69
N LEU A 133 -0.60 7.40 18.13
CA LEU A 133 -1.35 6.50 19.02
C LEU A 133 -1.64 7.12 20.40
N GLN A 134 -0.69 7.90 20.94
CA GLN A 134 -0.85 8.63 22.20
C GLN A 134 -1.94 9.71 22.08
N THR A 135 -1.98 10.40 20.93
CA THR A 135 -2.99 11.42 20.65
C THR A 135 -4.38 10.81 20.63
N TYR A 136 -4.54 9.65 20.01
CA TYR A 136 -5.82 8.95 19.99
C TYR A 136 -6.27 8.49 21.37
N GLN A 137 -5.37 7.93 22.18
CA GLN A 137 -5.71 7.55 23.56
C GLN A 137 -6.25 8.73 24.36
N ALA A 138 -5.57 9.89 24.31
CA ALA A 138 -6.03 11.09 25.00
C ALA A 138 -7.41 11.58 24.52
N VAL A 139 -7.68 11.46 23.22
CA VAL A 139 -9.00 11.77 22.65
C VAL A 139 -10.06 10.81 23.19
N ILE A 140 -9.79 9.50 23.16
CA ILE A 140 -10.75 8.48 23.60
C ILE A 140 -11.00 8.55 25.10
N ASP A 141 -9.96 8.82 25.89
CA ASP A 141 -10.08 8.98 27.34
C ASP A 141 -10.99 10.15 27.72
N ARG A 142 -10.92 11.24 26.95
CA ARG A 142 -11.77 12.43 27.17
C ARG A 142 -13.21 12.20 26.71
N GLU A 143 -13.41 11.58 25.55
CA GLU A 143 -14.71 11.51 24.90
C GLU A 143 -15.53 10.29 25.36
N PHE A 144 -14.87 9.23 25.82
CA PHE A 144 -15.46 7.98 26.29
C PHE A 144 -14.92 7.57 27.68
N PRO A 145 -15.07 8.41 28.72
CA PRO A 145 -14.44 8.19 30.03
C PRO A 145 -14.98 6.97 30.79
N HIS A 146 -16.21 6.54 30.50
CA HIS A 146 -16.90 5.44 31.18
C HIS A 146 -16.93 4.14 30.36
N CYS A 147 -16.33 4.15 29.16
CA CYS A 147 -16.28 2.97 28.32
C CYS A 147 -15.05 2.13 28.62
N GLN A 148 -15.18 0.83 28.46
CA GLN A 148 -14.04 -0.05 28.26
C GLN A 148 -13.43 0.20 26.88
N LYS A 149 -12.10 0.22 26.83
CA LYS A 149 -11.34 0.71 25.67
C LYS A 149 -10.47 -0.40 25.12
N LEU A 150 -10.57 -0.62 23.82
CA LEU A 150 -9.69 -1.49 23.06
C LEU A 150 -8.99 -0.67 21.97
N PHE A 151 -7.68 -0.83 21.86
CA PHE A 151 -6.89 -0.16 20.84
C PHE A 151 -6.19 -1.22 19.99
N ILE A 152 -6.39 -1.16 18.68
CA ILE A 152 -5.91 -2.15 17.71
C ILE A 152 -5.02 -1.43 16.70
N TYR A 153 -3.82 -1.96 16.50
CA TYR A 153 -2.91 -1.53 15.46
C TYR A 153 -2.91 -2.57 14.34
N LEU A 154 -3.68 -2.28 13.29
CA LEU A 154 -3.84 -3.16 12.14
C LEU A 154 -2.77 -2.84 11.10
N THR A 155 -1.89 -3.79 10.83
CA THR A 155 -0.81 -3.65 9.83
C THR A 155 -0.84 -4.81 8.84
N LYS A 156 -0.03 -4.77 7.78
CA LYS A 156 0.05 -5.87 6.82
C LYS A 156 0.36 -7.22 7.47
N VAL A 157 1.38 -7.24 8.33
CA VAL A 157 1.96 -8.46 8.90
C VAL A 157 1.79 -8.58 10.41
N GLY A 158 1.09 -7.65 11.05
CA GLY A 158 0.88 -7.66 12.51
C GLY A 158 2.07 -7.09 13.30
N ASP A 159 2.75 -6.08 12.75
CA ASP A 159 3.85 -5.38 13.42
C ASP A 159 3.43 -4.86 14.81
N PRO A 160 4.35 -4.87 15.81
CA PRO A 160 4.10 -4.31 17.12
C PRO A 160 3.85 -2.80 17.04
N ALA A 161 2.85 -2.32 17.78
CA ALA A 161 2.65 -0.88 18.00
C ALA A 161 3.77 -0.31 18.89
N SER A 162 4.04 1.01 18.81
CA SER A 162 4.99 1.64 19.72
C SER A 162 4.51 1.70 21.18
N LEU A 163 3.21 1.55 21.41
CA LEU A 163 2.57 1.58 22.72
C LEU A 163 2.07 0.19 23.12
N ASN A 164 2.48 -0.27 24.30
CA ASN A 164 2.18 -1.63 24.79
C ASN A 164 0.68 -1.96 24.92
N ASN A 165 -0.18 -0.95 25.09
CA ASN A 165 -1.62 -1.17 25.25
C ASN A 165 -2.40 -1.13 23.91
N TRP A 166 -1.69 -1.06 22.78
CA TRP A 166 -2.25 -1.30 21.46
C TRP A 166 -1.96 -2.72 21.03
N LEU A 167 -3.01 -3.48 20.77
CA LEU A 167 -2.89 -4.87 20.31
C LEU A 167 -2.63 -4.89 18.81
N SER A 168 -1.62 -5.66 18.39
CA SER A 168 -1.30 -5.83 16.98
C SER A 168 -2.25 -6.81 16.30
N LEU A 169 -2.68 -6.46 15.10
CA LEU A 169 -3.47 -7.32 14.23
C LEU A 169 -2.92 -7.26 12.80
N SER A 170 -2.96 -8.39 12.09
CA SER A 170 -2.54 -8.43 10.68
C SER A 170 -3.74 -8.37 9.72
N HIS A 171 -3.54 -7.82 8.52
CA HIS A 171 -4.53 -7.97 7.44
C HIS A 171 -4.73 -9.45 7.07
N GLY A 172 -3.73 -10.31 7.24
CA GLY A 172 -3.88 -11.76 7.08
C GLY A 172 -4.98 -12.32 7.98
N THR A 173 -5.00 -11.93 9.26
CA THR A 173 -6.04 -12.32 10.21
C THR A 173 -7.45 -11.85 9.76
N ILE A 174 -7.54 -10.67 9.16
CA ILE A 174 -8.81 -10.19 8.56
C ILE A 174 -9.26 -11.13 7.44
N ALA A 175 -8.35 -11.53 6.56
CA ALA A 175 -8.64 -12.46 5.47
C ALA A 175 -9.13 -13.81 6.00
N ASP A 176 -8.45 -14.35 7.02
CA ASP A 176 -8.81 -15.63 7.65
C ASP A 176 -10.22 -15.60 8.25
N ILE A 177 -10.57 -14.52 8.97
CA ILE A 177 -11.92 -14.33 9.54
C ILE A 177 -12.97 -14.29 8.42
N LEU A 178 -12.70 -13.56 7.34
CA LEU A 178 -13.62 -13.45 6.22
C LEU A 178 -13.79 -14.77 5.47
N ASP A 179 -12.72 -15.52 5.26
CA ASP A 179 -12.77 -16.85 4.68
C ASP A 179 -13.58 -17.81 5.54
N GLN A 180 -13.36 -17.80 6.86
CA GLN A 180 -14.17 -18.59 7.80
C GLN A 180 -15.65 -18.22 7.70
N ILE A 181 -15.99 -16.93 7.67
CA ILE A 181 -17.39 -16.47 7.51
C ILE A 181 -17.98 -16.95 6.19
N CYS A 182 -17.23 -16.86 5.09
CA CYS A 182 -17.67 -17.31 3.78
C CYS A 182 -17.98 -18.81 3.75
N GLN A 183 -17.18 -19.62 4.47
CA GLN A 183 -17.40 -21.06 4.63
C GLN A 183 -18.61 -21.36 5.52
N GLU A 184 -18.71 -20.73 6.70
CA GLU A 184 -19.80 -20.94 7.66
C GLU A 184 -21.17 -20.49 7.12
N ARG A 185 -21.19 -19.43 6.31
CA ARG A 185 -22.41 -18.85 5.73
C ARG A 185 -22.63 -19.24 4.27
N GLN A 186 -21.97 -20.29 3.80
CA GLN A 186 -22.09 -20.77 2.44
C GLN A 186 -23.58 -21.05 2.12
N GLY A 187 -24.11 -20.40 1.07
CA GLY A 187 -25.51 -20.52 0.66
C GLY A 187 -26.50 -19.61 1.39
N SER A 188 -26.10 -18.90 2.45
CA SER A 188 -26.94 -17.89 3.12
C SER A 188 -26.61 -16.46 2.67
N LEU A 189 -25.37 -16.20 2.26
CA LEU A 189 -24.96 -14.91 1.72
C LEU A 189 -25.47 -14.72 0.28
N SER A 190 -25.87 -13.50 -0.07
CA SER A 190 -26.12 -13.18 -1.47
C SER A 190 -24.84 -13.35 -2.31
N PRO A 191 -24.98 -13.69 -3.61
CA PRO A 191 -23.83 -13.83 -4.49
C PRO A 191 -22.93 -12.59 -4.50
N ASP A 192 -23.51 -11.40 -4.49
CA ASP A 192 -22.77 -10.13 -4.55
C ASP A 192 -21.92 -9.90 -3.30
N VAL A 193 -22.47 -10.17 -2.12
CA VAL A 193 -21.71 -10.09 -0.86
C VAL A 193 -20.60 -11.12 -0.85
N ALA A 194 -20.90 -12.38 -1.16
CA ALA A 194 -19.89 -13.45 -1.19
C ALA A 194 -18.76 -13.17 -2.19
N ILE A 195 -19.07 -12.61 -3.38
CA ILE A 195 -18.06 -12.19 -4.35
C ILE A 195 -17.23 -11.04 -3.78
N SER A 196 -17.85 -10.04 -3.16
CA SER A 196 -17.14 -8.90 -2.57
C SER A 196 -16.19 -9.32 -1.45
N LEU A 197 -16.61 -10.22 -0.56
CA LEU A 197 -15.75 -10.76 0.50
C LEU A 197 -14.56 -11.53 -0.09
N ARG A 198 -14.81 -12.42 -1.05
CA ARG A 198 -13.73 -13.18 -1.72
C ARG A 198 -12.75 -12.27 -2.46
N HIS A 199 -13.22 -11.23 -3.14
CA HIS A 199 -12.34 -10.26 -3.78
C HIS A 199 -11.49 -9.51 -2.75
N TYR A 200 -12.02 -9.22 -1.56
CA TYR A 200 -11.23 -8.54 -0.54
C TYR A 200 -10.18 -9.46 0.09
N VAL A 201 -10.55 -10.71 0.40
CA VAL A 201 -9.60 -11.76 0.83
C VAL A 201 -8.48 -11.92 -0.18
N ASP A 202 -8.83 -12.08 -1.46
CA ASP A 202 -7.88 -12.27 -2.55
C ASP A 202 -6.96 -11.04 -2.73
N LEU A 203 -7.47 -9.82 -2.55
CA LEU A 203 -6.65 -8.60 -2.54
C LEU A 203 -5.59 -8.65 -1.42
N ILE A 204 -6.02 -9.02 -0.20
CA ILE A 204 -5.13 -9.11 0.96
C ILE A 204 -4.05 -10.18 0.72
N GLN A 205 -4.45 -11.38 0.30
CA GLN A 205 -3.55 -12.51 0.07
C GLN A 205 -2.50 -12.21 -1.02
N ARG A 206 -2.90 -11.51 -2.09
CA ARG A 206 -1.98 -11.16 -3.19
C ARG A 206 -0.97 -10.08 -2.82
N HIS A 207 -1.38 -9.07 -2.05
CA HIS A 207 -0.61 -7.82 -1.95
C HIS A 207 -0.12 -7.49 -0.55
N LEU A 208 -0.76 -8.03 0.50
CA LEU A 208 -0.47 -7.68 1.89
C LEU A 208 0.17 -8.83 2.67
N MET A 209 -0.07 -10.07 2.28
CA MET A 209 0.52 -11.25 2.94
C MET A 209 1.89 -11.60 2.34
N SER A 210 2.88 -11.76 3.21
CA SER A 210 4.27 -12.08 2.83
C SER A 210 4.48 -13.58 2.53
N GLU A 211 3.66 -14.45 3.11
CA GLU A 211 3.70 -15.92 2.97
C GLU A 211 2.46 -16.44 2.24
N SER A 212 2.07 -15.81 1.13
CA SER A 212 0.99 -16.33 0.31
C SER A 212 1.45 -17.50 -0.57
N ASP A 213 0.53 -18.35 -1.03
CA ASP A 213 0.77 -19.35 -2.07
C ASP A 213 1.51 -18.75 -3.28
N ILE A 214 1.20 -17.47 -3.60
CA ILE A 214 1.85 -16.70 -4.65
C ILE A 214 3.33 -16.45 -4.33
N ALA A 215 3.66 -16.10 -3.09
CA ALA A 215 5.05 -15.90 -2.65
C ALA A 215 5.85 -17.20 -2.71
N GLU A 216 5.29 -18.32 -2.24
CA GLU A 216 5.93 -19.64 -2.36
C GLU A 216 6.15 -20.04 -3.82
N LEU A 217 5.14 -19.83 -4.67
CA LEU A 217 5.20 -20.13 -6.09
C LEU A 217 6.23 -19.26 -6.80
N CYS A 218 6.29 -17.96 -6.48
CA CYS A 218 7.33 -17.04 -6.94
C CYS A 218 8.73 -17.52 -6.54
N HIS A 219 8.93 -17.93 -5.28
CA HIS A 219 10.21 -18.47 -4.80
C HIS A 219 10.61 -19.75 -5.54
N LYS A 220 9.66 -20.66 -5.75
CA LYS A 220 9.88 -21.92 -6.48
C LYS A 220 10.30 -21.65 -7.93
N ILE A 221 9.56 -20.77 -8.62
CA ILE A 221 9.88 -20.34 -10.00
C ILE A 221 11.26 -19.69 -10.05
N TYR A 222 11.56 -18.77 -9.14
CA TYR A 222 12.85 -18.08 -9.11
C TYR A 222 14.02 -19.06 -8.92
N LYS A 223 13.88 -20.01 -7.99
CA LYS A 223 14.90 -21.03 -7.71
C LYS A 223 15.13 -21.94 -8.92
N GLN A 224 14.08 -22.33 -9.63
CA GLN A 224 14.16 -23.23 -10.78
C GLN A 224 14.63 -22.54 -12.07
N HIS A 225 14.33 -21.25 -12.24
CA HIS A 225 14.53 -20.52 -13.50
C HIS A 225 15.39 -19.25 -13.36
N ARG A 226 16.28 -19.21 -12.36
CA ARG A 226 17.14 -18.05 -12.05
C ARG A 226 17.87 -17.47 -13.27
N GLN A 227 18.37 -18.32 -14.16
CA GLN A 227 19.11 -17.90 -15.36
C GLN A 227 18.20 -17.16 -16.35
N ALA A 228 17.03 -17.71 -16.65
CA ALA A 228 16.05 -17.08 -17.53
C ALA A 228 15.56 -15.73 -16.97
N ILE A 229 15.27 -15.68 -15.66
CA ILE A 229 14.84 -14.45 -14.98
C ILE A 229 15.94 -13.39 -14.98
N ALA A 230 17.20 -13.78 -14.74
CA ALA A 230 18.34 -12.86 -14.82
C ALA A 230 18.50 -12.29 -16.24
N LEU A 231 18.34 -13.11 -17.28
CA LEU A 231 18.38 -12.67 -18.68
C LEU A 231 17.23 -11.70 -19.00
N ILE A 232 16.00 -11.99 -18.55
CA ILE A 232 14.85 -11.07 -18.70
C ILE A 232 15.13 -9.75 -17.98
N TYR A 233 15.68 -9.80 -16.77
CA TYR A 233 15.99 -8.62 -15.97
C TYR A 233 17.11 -7.79 -16.60
N GLU A 234 18.15 -8.42 -17.17
CA GLU A 234 19.26 -7.77 -17.86
C GLU A 234 18.82 -7.07 -19.15
N HIS A 235 17.88 -7.67 -19.89
CA HIS A 235 17.34 -7.14 -21.14
C HIS A 235 16.00 -6.41 -20.98
N ARG A 236 15.61 -6.06 -19.75
CA ARG A 236 14.35 -5.33 -19.52
C ARG A 236 14.40 -3.97 -20.22
N PRO A 237 13.29 -3.49 -20.81
CA PRO A 237 13.23 -2.14 -21.34
C PRO A 237 13.49 -1.16 -20.19
N ASP A 238 14.52 -0.33 -20.32
CA ASP A 238 14.79 0.71 -19.35
C ASP A 238 13.89 1.90 -19.64
N MET A 239 12.66 1.86 -19.09
CA MET A 239 11.68 2.95 -19.24
C MET A 239 12.26 4.31 -18.85
N ARG A 240 13.28 4.36 -17.98
CA ARG A 240 13.97 5.61 -17.65
C ARG A 240 14.75 6.16 -18.82
N SER A 241 15.50 5.31 -19.53
CA SER A 241 16.22 5.68 -20.75
C SER A 241 15.26 6.15 -21.84
N ASP A 242 14.08 5.52 -21.97
CA ASP A 242 13.06 5.94 -22.94
C ASP A 242 12.47 7.32 -22.58
N ILE A 243 12.17 7.57 -21.30
CA ILE A 243 11.68 8.87 -20.81
C ILE A 243 12.77 9.95 -20.94
N GLU A 244 14.02 9.63 -20.61
CA GLU A 244 15.16 10.54 -20.78
C GLU A 244 15.34 10.95 -22.25
N ALA A 245 15.28 9.98 -23.16
CA ALA A 245 15.37 10.23 -24.60
C ALA A 245 14.22 11.13 -25.08
N TYR A 246 12.99 10.85 -24.63
CA TYR A 246 11.82 11.67 -24.95
C TYR A 246 11.93 13.10 -24.42
N LEU A 247 12.32 13.29 -23.15
CA LEU A 247 12.48 14.63 -22.55
C LEU A 247 13.60 15.42 -23.22
N SER A 248 14.70 14.76 -23.55
CA SER A 248 15.83 15.39 -24.27
C SER A 248 15.39 15.88 -25.65
N GLN A 249 14.66 15.04 -26.39
CA GLN A 249 14.10 15.42 -27.68
C GLN A 249 13.11 16.58 -27.55
N LEU A 250 12.21 16.53 -26.57
CA LEU A 250 11.22 17.58 -26.34
C LEU A 250 11.89 18.92 -26.05
N ILE A 251 12.89 18.96 -25.17
CA ILE A 251 13.63 20.20 -24.87
C ILE A 251 14.38 20.72 -26.10
N GLN A 252 14.92 19.82 -26.92
CA GLN A 252 15.57 20.20 -28.18
C GLN A 252 14.57 20.81 -29.17
N GLU A 253 13.37 20.24 -29.31
CA GLU A 253 12.29 20.79 -30.16
C GLU A 253 11.83 22.17 -29.68
N PHE A 254 11.73 22.37 -28.36
CA PHE A 254 11.38 23.67 -27.77
C PHE A 254 12.56 24.64 -27.65
N SER A 255 13.80 24.22 -27.94
CA SER A 255 14.96 25.11 -27.98
C SER A 255 14.83 26.16 -29.07
N GLU A 256 14.18 25.83 -30.19
CA GLU A 256 14.03 26.75 -31.33
C GLU A 256 12.86 27.73 -31.15
N SER A 257 11.80 27.31 -30.45
CA SER A 257 10.55 28.07 -30.33
C SER A 257 10.39 28.83 -29.00
N SER A 258 10.93 28.30 -27.91
CA SER A 258 10.74 28.82 -26.53
C SER A 258 12.05 29.13 -25.82
N ASN A 259 13.16 29.16 -26.56
CA ASN A 259 14.49 29.52 -26.08
C ASN A 259 14.96 28.70 -24.86
N LEU A 260 14.54 27.44 -24.78
CA LEU A 260 15.00 26.51 -23.74
C LEU A 260 16.37 25.94 -24.09
N GLU A 261 17.20 25.70 -23.08
CA GLU A 261 18.50 25.07 -23.22
C GLU A 261 18.61 23.88 -22.29
N LEU A 262 18.98 22.73 -22.85
CA LEU A 262 19.39 21.57 -22.08
C LEU A 262 20.75 21.87 -21.42
N ASP A 263 20.81 21.71 -20.10
CA ASP A 263 22.00 22.03 -19.32
C ASP A 263 22.87 20.79 -19.07
N SER A 264 22.27 19.75 -18.47
CA SER A 264 22.97 18.51 -18.17
C SER A 264 22.02 17.35 -17.91
N ILE A 265 22.51 16.15 -18.20
CA ILE A 265 21.82 14.87 -17.92
C ILE A 265 22.70 14.09 -16.95
N HIS A 266 22.15 13.74 -15.78
CA HIS A 266 22.89 13.01 -14.76
C HIS A 266 22.00 11.94 -14.12
N GLY A 267 22.04 10.73 -14.70
CA GLY A 267 21.38 9.55 -14.15
C GLY A 267 19.88 9.75 -13.97
N ARG A 268 19.46 10.12 -12.75
CA ARG A 268 18.04 10.26 -12.39
C ARG A 268 17.42 11.62 -12.74
N TRP A 269 18.21 12.64 -13.06
CA TRP A 269 17.68 13.97 -13.32
C TRP A 269 18.23 14.60 -14.59
N LEU A 270 17.36 15.38 -15.24
CA LEU A 270 17.66 16.14 -16.45
C LEU A 270 17.42 17.62 -16.15
N ARG A 271 18.41 18.47 -16.45
CA ARG A 271 18.37 19.91 -16.20
C ARG A 271 18.19 20.70 -17.47
N PHE A 272 17.35 21.72 -17.40
CA PHE A 272 17.19 22.68 -18.47
C PHE A 272 16.85 24.07 -17.93
N VAL A 273 16.98 25.08 -18.77
CA VAL A 273 16.74 26.47 -18.39
C VAL A 273 16.20 27.28 -19.58
N PRO A 274 15.37 28.30 -19.36
CA PRO A 274 15.16 29.34 -20.35
C PRO A 274 16.45 30.16 -20.54
N LYS A 275 16.99 30.27 -21.75
CA LYS A 275 18.23 31.01 -22.03
C LYS A 275 18.17 32.47 -21.59
N GLU A 276 16.99 33.08 -21.62
CA GLU A 276 16.74 34.47 -21.17
C GLU A 276 17.10 34.68 -19.70
N TRP A 277 17.11 33.62 -18.88
CA TRP A 277 17.51 33.74 -17.47
C TRP A 277 19.00 34.02 -17.32
N ASP A 278 19.83 33.72 -18.33
CA ASP A 278 21.25 34.05 -18.30
C ASP A 278 21.51 35.56 -18.27
N ASP A 279 20.53 36.40 -18.62
CA ASP A 279 20.60 37.86 -18.51
C ASP A 279 20.38 38.37 -17.08
N LEU A 280 19.90 37.52 -16.17
CA LEU A 280 19.72 37.87 -14.76
C LEU A 280 21.09 37.91 -14.07
N ALA A 281 21.38 39.01 -13.36
CA ALA A 281 22.69 39.26 -12.75
C ALA A 281 23.16 38.15 -11.79
N PHE A 282 22.22 37.44 -11.15
CA PHE A 282 22.52 36.35 -10.23
C PHE A 282 22.66 34.98 -10.90
N GLN A 283 22.29 34.84 -12.17
CA GLN A 283 22.11 33.52 -12.77
C GLN A 283 23.42 32.76 -12.94
N LYS A 284 24.52 33.41 -13.34
CA LYS A 284 25.82 32.74 -13.58
C LYS A 284 26.79 32.89 -12.41
N THR A 285 26.30 32.70 -11.19
CA THR A 285 27.07 32.90 -9.95
C THR A 285 27.46 31.59 -9.26
N CYS A 286 27.00 30.43 -9.73
CA CYS A 286 27.14 29.17 -9.02
C CYS A 286 28.30 28.31 -9.54
N ASP A 287 29.54 28.62 -9.14
CA ASP A 287 30.76 28.02 -9.70
C ASP A 287 30.98 26.51 -9.43
N ARG A 288 30.25 25.90 -8.48
CA ARG A 288 30.54 24.55 -7.98
C ARG A 288 29.44 23.50 -8.21
N TRP A 289 28.32 23.87 -8.82
CA TRP A 289 27.13 23.01 -8.87
C TRP A 289 26.79 22.43 -10.24
N SER A 290 27.00 23.21 -11.30
CA SER A 290 26.86 22.75 -12.68
C SER A 290 27.97 23.33 -13.56
N PRO A 291 28.36 22.65 -14.66
CA PRO A 291 29.34 23.18 -15.60
C PRO A 291 28.92 24.54 -16.21
N SER A 292 27.62 24.80 -16.33
CA SER A 292 27.05 26.06 -16.83
C SER A 292 27.07 27.21 -15.81
N LYS A 293 27.38 26.91 -14.55
CA LYS A 293 27.44 27.84 -13.42
C LYS A 293 26.10 28.51 -13.08
N ARG A 294 24.99 27.93 -13.55
CA ARG A 294 23.65 28.48 -13.41
C ARG A 294 23.10 28.27 -12.00
N LEU A 295 22.51 29.31 -11.43
CA LEU A 295 21.95 29.32 -10.09
C LEU A 295 20.51 28.79 -10.07
N LEU A 296 19.64 29.25 -10.97
CA LEU A 296 18.26 28.75 -11.10
C LEU A 296 18.09 27.87 -12.32
N MET A 297 17.55 26.67 -12.14
CA MET A 297 17.30 25.71 -13.24
C MET A 297 16.02 24.94 -13.00
N PHE A 298 15.45 24.40 -14.07
CA PHE A 298 14.46 23.34 -13.96
C PHE A 298 15.12 21.97 -13.97
N GLU A 299 14.60 21.06 -13.15
CA GLU A 299 15.04 19.67 -13.05
C GLU A 299 13.85 18.73 -13.22
N PHE A 300 13.91 17.86 -14.24
CA PHE A 300 13.07 16.67 -14.27
C PHE A 300 13.70 15.60 -13.38
N TRP A 301 12.94 15.07 -12.43
CA TRP A 301 13.34 13.91 -11.61
C TRP A 301 12.60 12.68 -12.12
N ASN A 302 13.36 11.74 -12.70
CA ASN A 302 12.85 10.54 -13.36
C ASN A 302 13.05 9.31 -12.48
N ASP A 303 12.12 9.11 -11.55
CA ASP A 303 12.08 7.96 -10.66
C ASP A 303 11.25 6.82 -11.27
N PRO A 304 11.39 5.54 -10.82
CA PRO A 304 10.74 4.40 -11.46
C PRO A 304 9.21 4.47 -11.49
N GLN A 305 8.61 5.30 -10.64
CA GLN A 305 7.15 5.39 -10.45
C GLN A 305 6.62 6.82 -10.62
N SER A 306 7.47 7.82 -10.85
CA SER A 306 7.07 9.22 -10.98
C SER A 306 8.03 10.01 -11.86
N LEU A 307 7.48 10.99 -12.57
CA LEU A 307 8.22 12.03 -13.26
C LEU A 307 7.79 13.38 -12.68
N GLU A 308 8.71 14.08 -12.04
CA GLU A 308 8.44 15.35 -11.39
C GLU A 308 9.25 16.47 -12.03
N LEU A 309 8.69 17.68 -12.07
CA LEU A 309 9.38 18.89 -12.53
C LEU A 309 9.58 19.83 -11.34
N HIS A 310 10.85 20.12 -11.05
CA HIS A 310 11.27 20.98 -9.95
C HIS A 310 11.93 22.26 -10.47
N LEU A 311 11.69 23.38 -9.79
CA LEU A 311 12.54 24.58 -9.91
C LEU A 311 13.56 24.54 -8.78
N VAL A 312 14.84 24.46 -9.13
CA VAL A 312 15.93 24.28 -8.18
C VAL A 312 16.84 25.51 -8.12
N ILE A 313 17.38 25.78 -6.93
CA ILE A 313 18.37 26.82 -6.69
C ILE A 313 19.68 26.20 -6.20
N GLY A 314 20.78 26.57 -6.86
CA GLY A 314 22.11 26.12 -6.53
C GLY A 314 22.67 26.76 -5.26
N PRO A 315 23.73 26.19 -4.67
CA PRO A 315 24.48 26.84 -3.63
C PRO A 315 25.13 28.12 -4.19
N GLY A 316 24.52 29.27 -3.91
CA GLY A 316 25.07 30.59 -4.21
C GLY A 316 25.89 31.12 -3.04
N ASP A 317 26.83 32.01 -3.34
CA ASP A 317 27.50 32.84 -2.33
C ASP A 317 26.50 33.90 -1.84
N ALA A 318 25.71 33.58 -0.82
CA ALA A 318 24.94 34.57 -0.08
C ALA A 318 25.85 35.36 0.87
#